data_AF-A0A6N8QFA4-F1
#
_entry.id   AF-A0A6N8QFA4-F1
#
_cell.length_a   1.000
_cell.length_b   1.000
_cell.length_c   1.000
_cell.angle_alpha   90.00
_cell.angle_beta   90.00
_cell.angle_gamma   90.00
#
_symmetry.space_group_name_H-M   'P 1'
#
loop_
_entity.id
_entity.type
_entity.pdbx_description
1 polymer ?
#
loop_
_entity_poly.entity_id
_entity_poly.type
_entity_poly.pdbx_seq_one_letter_code
_entity_poly.pdbx_strand_id
1 'polypeptide(L)' 'LKGSTVELTIVEDDNPAVRTPLEWRQAIYEEKLAQARESIIADNNIQTLRRFFDAELDEESIRPI' A
#
# COMPACT_ATOMS: atom_id res chain seq x y z
N LEU A 1 26.27 -6.41 24.20
CA LEU A 1 26.34 -5.03 23.66
C LEU A 1 25.39 -4.17 24.48
N LYS A 2 25.90 -3.20 25.25
CA LYS A 2 25.05 -2.16 25.86
C LYS A 2 25.14 -0.92 24.95
N GLY A 3 23.99 -0.33 24.61
CA GLY A 3 23.94 0.87 23.77
C GLY A 3 24.64 2.07 24.41
N SER A 4 24.94 3.08 23.60
CA SER A 4 25.51 4.37 24.01
C SER A 4 24.44 5.46 24.07
N THR A 5 24.66 6.48 24.90
CA THR A 5 23.80 7.68 24.95
C THR A 5 23.83 8.44 23.62
N VAL A 6 22.68 8.92 23.14
CA VAL A 6 22.52 9.72 21.92
C VAL A 6 21.82 11.02 22.30
N GLU A 7 22.36 12.15 21.85
CA GLU A 7 21.70 13.45 21.93
C GLU A 7 20.62 13.54 20.85
N LEU A 8 19.38 13.79 21.26
CA LEU A 8 18.21 13.88 20.37
C LEU A 8 17.72 15.33 20.31
N THR A 9 17.66 15.89 19.11
CA THR A 9 17.00 17.18 18.84
C THR A 9 15.87 16.94 17.86
N ILE A 10 14.68 17.46 18.18
CA ILE A 10 13.51 17.42 17.30
C ILE A 10 13.40 18.78 16.63
N VAL A 11 13.26 18.77 15.30
CA VAL A 11 13.07 19.96 14.48
C VAL A 11 11.76 19.85 13.73
N GLU A 12 11.05 20.96 13.59
CA GLU A 12 9.91 21.06 12.68
C GLU A 12 10.48 21.28 11.28
N ASP A 13 10.28 20.31 10.38
CA ASP A 13 10.69 20.36 8.98
C ASP A 13 9.53 19.92 8.11
N ASP A 14 9.00 20.84 7.31
CA ASP A 14 7.88 20.61 6.38
C ASP A 14 8.36 20.23 4.97
N ASN A 15 9.65 19.91 4.79
CA ASN A 15 10.20 19.54 3.49
C ASN A 15 9.62 18.20 2.99
N PRO A 16 8.80 18.20 1.92
CA PRO A 16 8.14 16.99 1.43
C PRO A 16 9.11 16.03 0.69
N ALA A 17 10.36 16.43 0.48
CA ALA A 17 11.36 15.59 -0.17
C ALA A 17 11.77 14.38 0.68
N VAL A 18 11.55 14.43 2.00
CA VAL A 18 11.85 13.35 2.92
C VAL A 18 10.56 12.89 3.58
N ARG A 19 10.23 11.61 3.40
CA ARG A 19 9.07 11.02 4.06
C ARG A 19 9.42 10.59 5.47
N THR A 20 8.56 10.96 6.42
CA THR A 20 8.52 10.39 7.75
C THR A 20 8.21 8.89 7.69
N PRO A 21 8.54 8.12 8.74
CA PRO A 21 8.16 6.71 8.80
C PRO A 21 6.65 6.45 8.64
N LEU A 22 5.80 7.39 9.07
CA LEU A 22 4.35 7.30 8.90
C LEU A 22 3.95 7.39 7.42
N GLU A 23 4.50 8.37 6.70
CA GLU A 23 4.24 8.57 5.27
C GLU A 23 4.79 7.42 4.44
N TRP A 24 5.94 6.86 4.81
CA TRP A 24 6.44 5.63 4.16
C TRP A 24 5.47 4.48 4.31
N ARG A 25 4.93 4.26 5.52
CA ARG A 25 3.95 3.21 5.75
C ARG A 25 2.71 3.41 4.88
N GLN A 26 2.24 4.64 4.74
CA GLN A 26 1.10 4.97 3.89
C GLN A 26 1.42 4.74 2.40
N ALA A 27 2.55 5.25 1.91
CA ALA A 27 2.97 5.10 0.53
C ALA A 27 3.12 3.63 0.12
N ILE A 28 3.74 2.81 0.97
CA ILE A 28 3.89 1.36 0.73
C ILE A 28 2.51 0.68 0.70
N TYR A 29 1.60 1.05 1.59
CA TYR A 29 0.26 0.49 1.62
C TYR A 29 -0.52 0.83 0.34
N GLU A 30 -0.47 2.09 -0.10
CA GLU A 30 -1.12 2.54 -1.33
C GLU A 30 -0.55 1.84 -2.58
N GLU A 31 0.77 1.67 -2.64
CA GLU A 31 1.44 0.92 -3.70
C GLU A 31 0.98 -0.54 -3.71
N LYS A 32 0.93 -1.19 -2.54
CA LYS A 32 0.46 -2.57 -2.41
C LYS A 32 -1.01 -2.74 -2.78
N LEU A 33 -1.85 -1.77 -2.42
CA LEU A 33 -3.25 -1.75 -2.79
C LEU A 33 -3.41 -1.62 -4.31
N ALA A 34 -2.66 -0.71 -4.95
CA ALA A 34 -2.67 -0.55 -6.40
C ALA A 34 -2.22 -1.83 -7.12
N GLN A 35 -1.13 -2.44 -6.66
CA GLN A 35 -0.62 -3.70 -7.18
C GLN A 35 -1.65 -4.83 -7.04
N ALA A 36 -2.32 -4.94 -5.88
CA ALA A 36 -3.34 -5.96 -5.65
C ALA A 36 -4.54 -5.77 -6.61
N ARG A 37 -4.99 -4.53 -6.81
CA ARG A 37 -6.07 -4.22 -7.76
C ARG A 37 -5.71 -4.63 -9.18
N GLU A 38 -4.55 -4.21 -9.67
CA GLU A 38 -4.09 -4.56 -11.01
C GLU A 38 -3.97 -6.08 -11.19
N SER A 39 -3.43 -6.78 -10.20
CA SER A 39 -3.27 -8.24 -10.23
C SER A 39 -4.62 -8.96 -10.33
N ILE A 40 -5.63 -8.50 -9.58
CA ILE A 40 -6.98 -9.07 -9.59
C ILE A 40 -7.68 -8.80 -10.92
N ILE A 41 -7.56 -7.59 -11.47
CA ILE A 41 -8.16 -7.22 -12.76
C ILE A 41 -7.54 -8.03 -13.90
N ALA A 42 -6.22 -8.23 -13.87
CA ALA A 42 -5.49 -9.00 -14.87
C ALA A 42 -5.66 -10.53 -14.72
N ASP A 43 -6.29 -11.01 -13.66
CA ASP A 43 -6.43 -12.44 -13.41
C ASP A 43 -7.46 -13.10 -14.35
N ASN A 44 -7.00 -14.06 -15.14
CA ASN A 44 -7.82 -14.77 -16.12
C ASN A 44 -8.96 -15.59 -15.50
N ASN A 45 -8.77 -16.14 -14.31
CA ASN A 45 -9.82 -16.89 -13.62
C ASN A 45 -10.93 -15.94 -13.18
N ILE A 46 -10.56 -14.78 -12.63
CA ILE A 46 -11.52 -13.74 -12.23
C ILE A 46 -12.30 -13.23 -13.45
N GLN A 47 -11.62 -12.96 -14.57
CA GLN A 47 -12.29 -12.57 -15.81
C GLN A 47 -13.26 -13.66 -16.32
N THR A 48 -12.86 -14.93 -16.22
CA THR A 48 -13.72 -16.07 -16.59
C THR A 48 -14.95 -16.17 -15.69
N LEU A 49 -14.78 -16.03 -14.38
CA LEU A 49 -15.87 -16.04 -13.40
C LEU A 49 -16.85 -14.89 -13.64
N ARG A 50 -16.35 -13.67 -13.87
CA ARG A 50 -17.20 -12.52 -14.22
C ARG A 50 -18.07 -12.80 -15.44
N ARG A 51 -17.48 -13.35 -16.51
CA ARG A 51 -18.22 -13.68 -17.73
C ARG A 51 -19.21 -14.83 -17.56
N PHE A 52 -18.85 -15.84 -16.76
CA PHE A 52 -19.68 -17.02 -16.56
C PHE A 52 -20.91 -16.74 -15.69
N PHE A 53 -20.75 -15.87 -14.68
CA PHE A 53 -21.79 -15.52 -13.72
C PHE A 53 -22.45 -14.16 -13.99
N ASP A 54 -22.06 -13.47 -15.07
CA ASP A 54 -22.45 -12.08 -15.36
C ASP A 54 -22.24 -11.15 -14.14
N ALA A 55 -21.09 -11.32 -13.48
CA ALA A 55 -20.76 -10.69 -12.21
C ALA A 55 -19.78 -9.52 -12.39
N GLU A 56 -19.90 -8.54 -11.49
CA GLU A 56 -19.01 -7.39 -11.41
C GLU A 56 -18.00 -7.55 -10.27
N LEU A 57 -16.79 -7.03 -10.48
CA LEU A 57 -15.76 -6.98 -9.45
C LEU A 57 -15.92 -5.68 -8.67
N ASP A 58 -16.10 -5.78 -7.36
CA ASP A 58 -16.02 -4.63 -6.47
C ASP A 58 -14.55 -4.32 -6.13
N GLU A 59 -13.97 -3.36 -6.85
CA GLU A 59 -12.57 -2.94 -6.68
C GLU A 59 -12.30 -2.20 -5.35
N GLU A 60 -13.34 -1.68 -4.71
CA GLU A 60 -13.23 -0.99 -3.41
C GLU A 60 -13.06 -1.98 -2.25
N SER A 61 -13.54 -3.21 -2.44
CA SER A 61 -13.39 -4.32 -1.49
C SER A 61 -11.97 -4.90 -1.41
N ILE A 62 -11.10 -4.57 -2.38
CA ILE A 62 -9.74 -5.11 -2.46
C ILE A 62 -8.89 -4.54 -1.31
N ARG A 63 -8.18 -5.43 -0.62
CA ARG A 63 -7.24 -5.10 0.47
C ARG A 63 -5.93 -5.85 0.28
N PRO A 64 -4.77 -5.21 0.45
CA PRO A 64 -3.49 -5.91 0.50
C PRO A 64 -3.38 -6.72 1.80
N ILE A 65 -2.79 -7.92 1.70
CA ILE A 65 -2.45 -8.84 2.80
C ILE A 65 -1.02 -8.67 3.28
#